data_AF-A0A1M4X4S2-F1
#
_entry.id   AF-A0A1M4X4S2-F1
#
_cell.length_a   1.000
_cell.length_b   1.000
_cell.length_c   1.000
_cell.angle_alpha   90.00
_cell.angle_beta   90.00
_cell.angle_gamma   90.00
#
_symmetry.space_group_name_H-M   'P 1'
#
loop_
_entity.id
_entity.type
_entity.pdbx_description
1 polymer ?
#
loop_
_entity_poly.entity_id
_entity_poly.type
_entity_poly.pdbx_seq_one_letter_code
_entity_poly.pdbx_strand_id
1 'polypeptide(L)'
;MIIYLIIINLIAFFMMVYDKRQAKNQKWRVPEKRLFMIALIGGAVGLFAGMRLVRHKTKHWTFVIGIPFLILLNMILLYPMIYYNPMEWLSILVQFKK
;
A
#
# COMPACT_ATOMS: atom_id res chain seq x y z
N MET A 1 -9.36 -13.86 1.62
CA MET A 1 -9.03 -12.43 1.37
C MET A 1 -8.37 -11.74 2.54
N ILE A 2 -8.93 -11.79 3.77
CA ILE A 2 -8.33 -11.11 4.93
C ILE A 2 -6.89 -11.58 5.24
N ILE A 3 -6.62 -12.89 5.22
CA ILE A 3 -5.27 -13.44 5.46
C ILE A 3 -4.26 -12.92 4.42
N TYR A 4 -4.68 -12.85 3.14
CA TYR A 4 -3.85 -12.29 2.07
C TYR A 4 -3.50 -10.82 2.33
N LEU A 5 -4.49 -10.01 2.74
CA LEU A 5 -4.28 -8.61 3.10
C LEU A 5 -3.33 -8.46 4.29
N ILE A 6 -3.44 -9.33 5.30
CA ILE A 6 -2.52 -9.30 6.46
C ILE A 6 -1.09 -9.61 6.00
N ILE A 7 -0.90 -10.65 5.18
CA ILE A 7 0.41 -11.05 4.68
C ILE A 7 1.04 -9.94 3.82
N ILE A 8 0.31 -9.37 2.86
CA ILE A 8 0.87 -8.33 1.98
C ILE A 8 1.22 -7.06 2.76
N ASN A 9 0.44 -6.69 3.77
CA ASN A 9 0.74 -5.54 4.62
C ASN A 9 1.97 -5.80 5.51
N LEU A 10 2.14 -7.01 6.04
CA LEU A 10 3.36 -7.41 6.75
C LEU A 10 4.60 -7.33 5.83
N ILE A 11 4.51 -7.87 4.60
CA ILE A 11 5.60 -7.80 3.62
C ILE A 11 5.96 -6.35 3.31
N ALA A 12 4.95 -5.50 3.05
CA ALA A 12 5.15 -4.08 2.78
C ALA A 12 5.85 -3.36 3.96
N PHE A 13 5.42 -3.66 5.19
CA PHE A 13 6.01 -3.13 6.40
C PHE A 13 7.50 -3.53 6.52
N PHE A 14 7.81 -4.83 6.38
CA PHE A 14 9.18 -5.31 6.47
C PHE A 14 10.07 -4.76 5.36
N MET A 15 9.55 -4.59 4.15
CA MET A 15 10.30 -3.92 3.07
C MET A 15 10.69 -2.49 3.44
N MET A 16 9.79 -1.73 4.09
CA MET A 16 10.09 -0.36 4.52
C MET A 16 11.14 -0.32 5.64
N VAL A 17 11.06 -1.25 6.59
CA VAL A 17 12.08 -1.41 7.64
C VAL A 17 13.42 -1.80 7.04
N TYR A 18 13.43 -2.72 6.08
CA TYR A 18 14.62 -3.16 5.37
C TYR A 18 15.26 -2.01 4.59
N ASP A 19 14.48 -1.19 3.88
CA ASP A 19 14.97 0.00 3.17
C ASP A 19 15.72 0.96 4.11
N LYS A 20 15.21 1.20 5.32
CA LYS A 20 15.93 2.01 6.32
C LYS A 20 17.24 1.37 6.78
N ARG A 21 17.26 0.05 6.98
CA ARG A 21 18.49 -0.67 7.37
C ARG A 21 19.54 -0.57 6.28
N GLN A 22 19.13 -0.70 5.01
CA GLN A 22 20.02 -0.54 3.86
C GLN A 22 20.55 0.89 3.75
N ALA A 23 19.70 1.90 3.98
CA ALA A 23 20.10 3.29 4.02
C ALA A 23 21.14 3.59 5.13
N LYS A 24 21.02 2.94 6.29
CA LYS A 24 21.99 3.06 7.40
C LYS A 24 23.32 2.38 7.08
N ASN A 25 23.29 1.25 6.38
CA ASN A 25 24.47 0.47 6.04
C ASN A 25 25.14 0.91 4.71
N GLN A 26 24.72 2.04 4.13
CA GLN A 26 25.19 2.53 2.82
C GLN A 26 25.09 1.50 1.68
N LYS A 27 24.14 0.55 1.81
CA LYS A 27 23.89 -0.47 0.79
C LYS A 27 22.87 0.04 -0.23
N TRP A 28 22.69 -0.71 -1.32
CA TRP A 28 21.67 -0.46 -2.33
C TRP A 28 20.28 -0.31 -1.69
N ARG A 29 19.65 0.84 -1.97
CA ARG A 29 18.30 1.20 -1.50
C ARG A 29 17.24 0.52 -2.35
N VAL A 30 16.06 0.28 -1.78
CA VAL A 30 14.94 -0.31 -2.51
C VAL A 30 14.37 0.73 -3.48
N PRO A 31 14.22 0.39 -4.78
CA PRO A 31 13.65 1.32 -5.75
C PRO A 31 12.19 1.64 -5.39
N GLU A 32 11.84 2.92 -5.47
CA GLU A 32 10.52 3.43 -5.05
C GLU A 32 9.38 2.72 -5.76
N LYS A 33 9.59 2.39 -7.05
CA LYS A 33 8.64 1.63 -7.87
C LYS A 33 8.18 0.32 -7.23
N ARG A 34 9.05 -0.42 -6.53
CA ARG A 34 8.68 -1.68 -5.85
C ARG A 34 7.78 -1.43 -4.65
N LEU A 35 8.07 -0.39 -3.87
CA LEU A 35 7.25 0.00 -2.72
C LEU A 35 5.85 0.44 -3.17
N PHE A 36 5.78 1.22 -4.27
CA PHE A 36 4.51 1.60 -4.88
C PHE A 36 3.74 0.41 -5.47
N MET A 37 4.42 -0.53 -6.14
CA MET A 37 3.78 -1.75 -6.66
C MET A 37 3.13 -2.58 -5.53
N ILE A 38 3.84 -2.78 -4.42
CA ILE A 38 3.30 -3.52 -3.27
C ILE A 38 2.13 -2.76 -2.64
N ALA A 39 2.22 -1.44 -2.54
CA ALA A 39 1.11 -0.62 -2.07
C ALA A 39 -0.13 -0.74 -2.97
N LEU A 40 0.08 -0.80 -4.29
CA LEU A 40 -0.99 -0.96 -5.29
C LEU A 40 -1.68 -2.32 -5.19
N ILE A 41 -0.94 -3.39 -4.89
CA ILE A 41 -1.45 -4.76 -4.75
C ILE A 41 -2.27 -4.98 -3.45
N GLY A 42 -2.19 -4.08 -2.47
CA GLY A 42 -2.90 -4.22 -1.18
C GLY A 42 -2.06 -3.95 0.06
N GLY A 43 -0.76 -3.68 -0.09
CA GLY A 43 0.17 -3.43 1.00
C GLY A 43 0.26 -1.98 1.46
N ALA A 44 -0.61 -1.07 0.98
CA ALA A 44 -0.48 0.37 1.19
C ALA A 44 -0.53 0.74 2.68
N VAL A 45 -1.37 0.06 3.47
CA VAL A 45 -1.54 0.31 4.91
C VAL A 45 -0.26 -0.08 5.67
N GLY A 46 0.30 -1.24 5.38
CA GLY A 46 1.54 -1.74 5.99
C GLY A 46 2.75 -0.90 5.61
N LEU A 47 2.81 -0.44 4.36
CA LEU A 47 3.85 0.48 3.91
C LEU A 47 3.77 1.83 4.63
N PHE A 48 2.56 2.38 4.80
CA PHE A 48 2.31 3.62 5.53
C PHE A 48 2.67 3.52 7.02
N ALA A 49 2.27 2.41 7.65
CA ALA A 49 2.67 2.11 9.03
C ALA A 49 4.21 2.03 9.14
N GLY A 50 4.86 1.35 8.19
CA GLY A 50 6.32 1.26 8.10
C GLY A 50 6.99 2.62 7.96
N MET A 51 6.48 3.50 7.09
CA MET A 51 7.01 4.86 6.94
C MET A 51 6.93 5.67 8.23
N ARG A 52 5.78 5.65 8.91
CA ARG A 52 5.58 6.41 10.15
C ARG A 52 6.43 5.88 11.30
N LEU A 53 6.47 4.56 11.48
CA LEU A 53 7.26 3.92 12.54
C LEU A 53 8.76 4.15 12.35
N VAL A 54 9.22 3.97 11.11
CA VAL A 54 10.64 4.04 10.79
C VAL A 54 11.09 5.48 10.53
N ARG A 55 10.15 6.43 10.38
CA ARG A 55 10.35 7.84 9.99
C ARG A 55 11.26 7.97 8.78
N HIS A 56 11.15 7.01 7.86
CA HIS A 56 11.95 6.96 6.64
C HIS A 56 11.08 7.40 5.47
N LYS A 57 11.60 8.28 4.61
CA LYS A 57 10.89 8.86 3.45
C LYS A 57 9.58 9.62 3.76
N THR A 58 9.46 10.18 4.95
CA THR A 58 8.30 11.02 5.36
C THR A 58 8.32 12.46 4.81
N LYS A 59 9.42 12.88 4.16
CA LYS A 59 9.54 14.20 3.51
C LYS A 59 9.47 14.14 1.98
N HIS A 60 9.45 12.95 1.39
CA HIS A 60 9.33 12.81 -0.06
C HIS A 60 7.87 12.98 -0.47
N TRP A 61 7.58 14.04 -1.23
CA TRP A 61 6.22 14.38 -1.69
C TRP A 61 5.53 13.20 -2.39
N THR A 62 6.26 12.41 -3.17
CA THR A 62 5.76 11.19 -3.82
C THR A 62 5.19 10.20 -2.81
N PHE A 63 5.88 9.95 -1.69
CA PHE A 63 5.41 9.03 -0.65
C PHE A 63 4.32 9.64 0.24
N VAL A 64 4.45 10.92 0.58
CA VAL A 64 3.50 11.63 1.44
C VAL A 64 2.13 11.75 0.80
N ILE A 65 2.06 11.99 -0.52
CA ILE A 65 0.79 12.09 -1.25
C ILE A 65 0.40 10.73 -1.83
N GLY A 66 1.34 10.03 -2.45
CA GLY A 66 1.06 8.80 -3.20
C GLY A 66 0.59 7.65 -2.32
N ILE A 67 1.10 7.50 -1.09
CA ILE A 67 0.69 6.39 -0.23
C ILE A 67 -0.69 6.59 0.40
N PRO A 68 -1.04 7.77 0.95
CA PRO A 68 -2.43 8.05 1.34
C PRO A 68 -3.41 7.93 0.18
N PHE A 69 -3.03 8.38 -1.02
CA PHE A 69 -3.83 8.19 -2.22
C PHE A 69 -4.06 6.70 -2.53
N LEU A 70 -3.02 5.87 -2.44
CA LEU A 70 -3.17 4.42 -2.61
C LEU A 70 -3.96 3.76 -1.49
N ILE A 71 -3.91 4.26 -0.26
CA ILE A 71 -4.78 3.78 0.84
C ILE A 71 -6.23 4.09 0.53
N LEU A 72 -6.55 5.31 0.07
CA LEU A 72 -7.90 5.69 -0.35
C LEU A 72 -8.38 4.78 -1.49
N LEU A 73 -7.54 4.57 -2.50
CA LEU A 73 -7.85 3.68 -3.62
C LEU A 73 -8.11 2.24 -3.14
N ASN A 74 -7.27 1.73 -2.24
CA ASN A 74 -7.45 0.41 -1.64
C ASN A 74 -8.71 0.34 -0.76
N MET A 75 -9.07 1.38 -0.02
CA MET A 75 -10.33 1.41 0.72
C MET A 75 -11.53 1.36 -0.22
N ILE A 76 -11.54 2.17 -1.28
CA ILE A 76 -12.62 2.14 -2.28
C ILE A 76 -12.70 0.77 -2.95
N LEU A 77 -11.56 0.13 -3.24
CA LEU A 77 -11.49 -1.17 -3.92
C LEU A 77 -11.72 -2.40 -3.01
N LEU A 78 -11.32 -2.36 -1.74
CA LEU A 78 -11.37 -3.53 -0.86
C LEU A 78 -12.59 -3.50 0.08
N TYR A 79 -13.06 -2.31 0.48
CA TYR A 79 -14.15 -2.19 1.44
C TYR A 79 -15.46 -2.81 0.92
N PRO A 80 -15.91 -2.51 -0.31
CA PRO A 80 -17.06 -3.23 -0.85
C PRO A 80 -16.75 -4.71 -1.10
N MET A 81 -15.50 -5.15 -1.32
CA MET A 81 -15.16 -6.54 -1.73
C MET A 81 -15.21 -7.51 -0.56
N ILE A 82 -15.09 -6.97 0.65
CA ILE A 82 -15.27 -7.69 1.90
C ILE A 82 -16.79 -7.81 2.24
N TYR A 83 -17.62 -6.86 1.81
CA TYR A 83 -19.04 -6.78 2.17
C TYR A 83 -20.01 -7.32 1.10
N TYR A 84 -19.67 -7.20 -0.18
CA TYR A 84 -20.54 -7.55 -1.30
C TYR A 84 -20.01 -8.77 -2.07
N ASN A 85 -20.93 -9.62 -2.53
CA ASN A 85 -20.61 -10.71 -3.45
C ASN A 85 -19.94 -10.17 -4.73
N PRO A 86 -19.03 -10.93 -5.37
CA PRO A 86 -18.24 -10.45 -6.52
C PRO A 86 -19.08 -9.95 -7.71
N MET A 87 -20.36 -10.30 -7.79
CA MET A 87 -21.26 -9.86 -8.87
C MET A 87 -21.85 -8.45 -8.65
N GLU A 88 -22.08 -8.02 -7.41
CA GLU A 88 -22.51 -6.64 -7.07
C GLU A 88 -21.35 -5.64 -7.19
N TRP A 89 -20.12 -6.13 -7.22
CA TRP A 89 -18.93 -5.31 -7.40
C TRP A 89 -18.82 -4.66 -8.77
N LEU A 90 -19.13 -5.44 -9.81
CA LEU A 90 -19.05 -4.98 -11.18
C LEU A 90 -20.08 -3.89 -11.46
N SER A 91 -21.22 -3.87 -10.75
CA SER A 91 -22.25 -2.86 -10.95
C SER A 91 -21.85 -1.47 -10.43
N ILE A 92 -21.04 -1.39 -9.37
CA ILE A 92 -20.50 -0.11 -8.85
C ILE A 92 -19.50 0.51 -9.83
N LEU A 93 -18.62 -0.29 -10.43
CA LEU A 93 -17.68 0.19 -11.46
C LEU A 93 -18.40 0.66 -12.74
N VAL A 94 -19.55 0.06 -13.04
CA VAL A 94 -20.40 0.44 -14.18
C VAL A 94 -21.24 1.69 -13.87
N GLN A 95 -21.59 1.97 -12.61
CA GLN A 95 -22.36 3.17 -12.23
C GLN A 95 -21.61 4.49 -12.44
N PHE A 96 -20.28 4.50 -12.36
CA PHE A 96 -19.46 5.69 -12.64
C PHE A 96 -19.31 6.02 -14.13
N LYS A 97 -19.84 5.18 -15.03
CA LYS A 97 -19.75 5.37 -16.49
C LYS A 97 -20.94 6.13 -17.09
N LYS A 98 -21.74 6.83 -16.29
CA LYS A 98 -22.85 7.69 -16.73
C LYS A 98 -22.50 9.16 -16.58
#